data_AF-A0A8J4XU90-F1
#
_entry.id   AF-A0A8J4XU90-F1
#
_cell.length_a   1.000
_cell.length_b   1.000
_cell.length_c   1.000
_cell.angle_alpha   90.00
_cell.angle_beta   90.00
_cell.angle_gamma   90.00
#
_symmetry.space_group_name_H-M   'P 1'
#
loop_
_entity.id
_entity.type
_entity.pdbx_description
1 polymer ?
#
loop_
_entity_poly.entity_id
_entity_poly.type
_entity_poly.pdbx_seq_one_letter_code
_entity_poly.pdbx_strand_id
1 'polypeptide(L)'
;MRGDRGFRWNDKSCDYRRRFLCSTPAEVIPTVCEEGWYMFELSCYQVNNDEATWRAAKETCENQGAHLVSISSEGEQGFLEAMVQQSTWIGLKVDGKDDDGKRNFAWVDSRDFNYTSWSEGEPNDHWASFSEEDCVEMRIEYKYLWNDEPCSTDNACVPEVIQGMEAVLVVVVAVVVAVVVVDEVVAVEEEVEEVVVVVVVVVVAAVVVVVMVAVDVEVEVVEVVVVGSYHKESRSERHCC
;
A
#
# COMPACT_ATOMS: atom_id res chain seq x y z
N MET A 1 -26.16 -3.52 -17.49
CA MET A 1 -26.15 -2.03 -17.46
C MET A 1 -26.99 -1.45 -18.59
N ARG A 2 -27.83 -0.46 -18.31
CA ARG A 2 -28.66 0.25 -19.29
C ARG A 2 -28.19 1.70 -19.47
N GLY A 3 -27.62 2.02 -20.63
CA GLY A 3 -27.01 3.33 -20.92
C GLY A 3 -28.02 4.49 -20.97
N ASP A 4 -29.28 4.19 -21.28
CA ASP A 4 -30.39 5.14 -21.32
C ASP A 4 -30.85 5.62 -19.93
N ARG A 5 -30.39 4.98 -18.85
CA ARG A 5 -30.74 5.33 -17.45
C ARG A 5 -29.52 5.45 -16.53
N GLY A 6 -28.36 5.84 -17.07
CA GLY A 6 -27.16 6.16 -16.27
C GLY A 6 -26.32 4.96 -15.84
N PHE A 7 -26.15 3.97 -16.72
CA PHE A 7 -25.27 2.80 -16.52
C PHE A 7 -25.51 1.97 -15.25
N ARG A 8 -26.72 2.03 -14.67
CA ARG A 8 -27.07 1.26 -13.48
C ARG A 8 -27.24 -0.23 -13.76
N TRP A 9 -26.96 -1.03 -12.74
CA TRP A 9 -27.18 -2.47 -12.71
C TRP A 9 -28.66 -2.80 -12.92
N ASN A 10 -28.91 -3.95 -13.52
CA ASN A 10 -30.26 -4.46 -13.70
C ASN A 10 -30.24 -5.98 -13.73
N ASP A 11 -31.27 -6.57 -13.14
CA ASP A 11 -31.56 -7.99 -13.19
C ASP A 11 -32.14 -8.36 -14.56
N LYS A 12 -31.47 -9.27 -15.25
CA LYS A 12 -31.95 -9.84 -16.51
C LYS A 12 -31.69 -11.33 -16.51
N SER A 13 -32.55 -12.06 -17.21
CA SER A 13 -32.35 -13.49 -17.44
C SER A 13 -30.97 -13.72 -18.04
N CYS A 14 -30.29 -14.75 -17.52
CA CYS A 14 -28.94 -15.13 -17.92
C CYS A 14 -28.89 -15.71 -19.35
N ASP A 15 -30.03 -16.09 -19.92
CA ASP A 15 -30.12 -16.66 -21.27
C ASP A 15 -29.97 -15.60 -22.37
N TYR A 16 -30.02 -14.31 -21.99
CA TYR A 16 -29.82 -13.22 -22.94
C TYR A 16 -28.34 -13.05 -23.29
N ARG A 17 -28.01 -13.13 -24.58
CA ARG A 17 -26.68 -12.78 -25.10
C ARG A 17 -26.37 -11.31 -24.84
N ARG A 18 -25.30 -11.03 -24.09
CA ARG A 18 -24.82 -9.70 -23.75
C ARG A 18 -23.30 -9.61 -23.90
N ARG A 19 -22.81 -8.37 -23.95
CA ARG A 19 -21.38 -8.09 -23.72
C ARG A 19 -21.10 -8.26 -22.23
N PHE A 20 -19.90 -8.69 -21.91
CA PHE A 20 -19.48 -9.04 -20.56
C PHE A 20 -18.13 -8.40 -20.23
N LEU A 21 -17.86 -8.23 -18.94
CA LEU A 21 -16.59 -7.78 -18.41
C LEU A 21 -15.89 -8.98 -17.76
N CYS A 22 -14.57 -9.02 -17.85
CA CYS A 22 -13.77 -10.03 -17.16
C CYS A 22 -12.81 -9.31 -16.23
N SER A 23 -12.55 -9.91 -15.08
CA SER A 23 -11.47 -9.53 -14.17
C SER A 23 -10.62 -10.77 -13.94
N THR A 24 -9.30 -10.64 -14.06
CA THR A 24 -8.39 -11.54 -13.35
C THR A 24 -8.25 -11.00 -11.93
N PRO A 25 -7.96 -11.84 -10.92
CA PRO A 25 -7.34 -11.32 -9.71
C PRO A 25 -6.13 -10.49 -10.16
N ALA A 26 -5.92 -9.32 -9.55
CA ALA A 26 -4.61 -8.72 -9.62
C ALA A 26 -3.62 -9.77 -9.08
N GLU A 27 -2.49 -9.99 -9.76
CA GLU A 27 -1.37 -10.70 -9.13
C GLU A 27 -0.84 -9.79 -8.03
N VAL A 28 -1.53 -9.82 -6.89
CA VAL A 28 -0.96 -9.35 -5.64
C VAL A 28 -0.08 -10.52 -5.21
N ILE A 29 1.24 -10.30 -5.19
CA ILE A 29 2.12 -11.10 -4.32
C ILE A 29 1.36 -11.23 -3.00
N PRO A 30 1.17 -12.44 -2.43
CA PRO A 30 0.39 -12.56 -1.21
C PRO A 30 1.10 -11.77 -0.13
N THR A 31 0.66 -10.52 0.03
CA THR A 31 0.88 -9.72 1.21
C THR A 31 0.22 -10.56 2.30
N VAL A 32 1.04 -11.25 3.09
CA VAL A 32 0.57 -12.01 4.24
C VAL A 32 1.17 -11.29 5.42
N CYS A 33 0.31 -10.76 6.27
CA CYS A 33 0.76 -10.17 7.52
C CYS A 33 1.33 -11.26 8.42
N GLU A 34 2.36 -10.92 9.18
CA GLU A 34 2.90 -11.82 10.20
C GLU A 34 1.84 -12.19 11.25
N GLU A 35 2.10 -13.24 12.03
CA GLU A 35 1.20 -13.64 13.11
C GLU A 35 0.99 -12.47 14.09
N GLY A 36 -0.27 -12.16 14.42
CA GLY A 36 -0.63 -11.05 15.29
C GLY A 36 -0.79 -9.70 14.58
N TRP A 37 -0.64 -9.65 13.26
CA TRP A 37 -0.97 -8.51 12.40
C TRP A 37 -2.21 -8.83 11.55
N TYR A 38 -3.00 -7.79 11.28
CA TYR A 38 -4.26 -7.87 10.57
C TYR A 38 -4.18 -7.07 9.27
N MET A 39 -4.66 -7.66 8.19
CA MET A 39 -4.63 -7.05 6.88
C MET A 39 -5.84 -6.14 6.64
N PHE A 40 -5.57 -4.94 6.13
CA PHE A 40 -6.57 -4.14 5.44
C PHE A 40 -5.93 -3.52 4.19
N GLU A 41 -6.56 -3.72 3.04
CA GLU A 41 -6.02 -3.35 1.72
C GLU A 41 -4.58 -3.87 1.49
N LEU A 42 -3.60 -2.96 1.41
CA LEU A 42 -2.18 -3.26 1.17
C LEU A 42 -1.31 -2.98 2.41
N SER A 43 -1.92 -2.92 3.60
CA SER A 43 -1.21 -2.65 4.85
C SER A 43 -1.51 -3.72 5.90
N CYS A 44 -0.56 -3.91 6.80
CA CYS A 44 -0.67 -4.77 7.97
C CYS A 44 -0.70 -3.90 9.23
N TYR A 45 -1.64 -4.20 10.13
CA TYR A 45 -1.90 -3.42 11.33
C TYR A 45 -1.84 -4.29 12.57
N GLN A 46 -1.32 -3.78 13.68
CA GLN A 46 -1.36 -4.43 14.99
C GLN A 46 -1.80 -3.42 16.03
N VAL A 47 -2.35 -3.86 17.17
CA VAL A 47 -2.69 -2.97 18.29
C VAL A 47 -1.73 -3.24 19.45
N ASN A 48 -1.00 -2.21 19.86
CA ASN A 48 -0.21 -2.21 21.09
C ASN A 48 -1.02 -1.53 22.19
N ASN A 49 -1.52 -2.31 23.15
CA ASN A 49 -2.40 -1.82 24.22
C ASN A 49 -1.64 -1.18 25.41
N ASP A 50 -0.31 -1.28 25.43
CA ASP A 50 0.49 -0.63 26.47
C ASP A 50 0.46 0.89 26.27
N GLU A 51 0.04 1.62 27.30
CA GLU A 51 -0.06 3.08 27.26
C GLU A 51 1.33 3.72 27.28
N ALA A 52 1.55 4.67 26.37
CA ALA A 52 2.79 5.41 26.24
C ALA A 52 2.57 6.81 25.65
N THR A 53 3.45 7.76 25.95
CA THR A 53 3.52 9.04 25.22
C THR A 53 3.59 8.84 23.71
N TRP A 54 3.10 9.79 22.91
CA TRP A 54 3.09 9.67 21.45
C TRP A 54 4.49 9.37 20.88
N ARG A 55 5.54 10.02 21.42
CA ARG A 55 6.93 9.77 21.01
C ARG A 55 7.36 8.33 21.33
N ALA A 56 7.05 7.82 22.51
CA ALA A 56 7.40 6.46 22.90
C ALA A 56 6.61 5.41 22.11
N ALA A 57 5.32 5.66 21.85
CA ALA A 57 4.49 4.85 20.97
C ALA A 57 5.06 4.78 19.55
N LYS A 58 5.48 5.93 18.99
CA LYS A 58 6.17 6.00 17.70
C LYS A 58 7.44 5.15 17.69
N GLU A 59 8.31 5.30 18.69
CA GLU A 59 9.54 4.50 18.81
C GLU A 59 9.24 3.00 18.92
N THR A 60 8.18 2.60 19.64
CA THR A 60 7.73 1.20 19.71
C THR A 60 7.34 0.67 18.33
N CYS A 61 6.56 1.42 17.54
CA CYS A 61 6.17 1.03 16.19
C CYS A 61 7.40 0.93 15.27
N GLU A 62 8.32 1.90 15.33
CA GLU A 62 9.55 1.90 14.52
C GLU A 62 10.47 0.71 14.86
N ASN A 63 10.55 0.33 16.14
CA ASN A 63 11.31 -0.86 16.56
C ASN A 63 10.69 -2.17 16.06
N GLN A 64 9.41 -2.18 15.67
CA GLN A 64 8.72 -3.31 15.04
C GLN A 64 8.85 -3.30 13.49
N GLY A 65 9.59 -2.36 12.91
CA GLY A 65 9.66 -2.19 11.46
C GLY A 65 8.42 -1.52 10.84
N ALA A 66 7.63 -0.83 11.67
CA ALA A 66 6.37 -0.19 11.34
C ALA A 66 6.43 1.32 11.62
N HIS A 67 5.33 2.03 11.39
CA HIS A 67 5.13 3.40 11.88
C HIS A 67 3.77 3.50 12.57
N LEU A 68 3.52 4.58 13.33
CA LEU A 68 2.16 4.85 13.79
C LEU A 68 1.23 4.98 12.59
N VAL A 69 0.03 4.39 12.71
CA VAL A 69 -0.93 4.30 11.60
C VAL A 69 -1.29 5.66 11.00
N SER A 70 -1.36 5.71 9.68
CA SER A 70 -1.90 6.83 8.93
C SER A 70 -3.25 6.43 8.34
N ILE A 71 -4.22 7.35 8.34
CA ILE A 71 -5.60 7.03 7.96
C ILE A 71 -5.98 7.87 6.75
N SER A 72 -6.25 7.20 5.64
CA SER A 72 -6.44 7.79 4.32
C SER A 72 -7.83 7.57 3.74
N SER A 73 -8.68 6.79 4.40
CA SER A 73 -10.05 6.53 3.96
C SER A 73 -11.01 6.22 5.11
N GLU A 74 -12.30 6.38 4.83
CA GLU A 74 -13.39 5.96 5.75
C GLU A 74 -13.37 4.45 6.02
N GLY A 75 -12.96 3.65 5.03
CA GLY A 75 -12.82 2.19 5.19
C GLY A 75 -11.71 1.83 6.17
N GLU A 76 -10.56 2.49 6.06
CA GLU A 76 -9.41 2.32 6.95
C GLU A 76 -9.74 2.77 8.37
N GLN A 77 -10.42 3.91 8.53
CA GLN A 77 -10.95 4.37 9.82
C GLN A 77 -11.86 3.29 10.44
N GLY A 78 -12.89 2.84 9.73
CA GLY A 78 -13.83 1.84 10.26
C GLY A 78 -13.20 0.49 10.59
N PHE A 79 -12.15 0.09 9.87
CA PHE A 79 -11.36 -1.09 10.20
C PHE A 79 -10.64 -0.93 11.55
N LEU A 80 -9.99 0.22 11.76
CA LEU A 80 -9.27 0.53 13.00
C LEU A 80 -10.22 0.65 14.20
N GLU A 81 -11.39 1.28 14.01
CA GLU A 81 -12.44 1.38 15.03
C GLU A 81 -12.89 0.01 15.57
N ALA A 82 -12.87 -1.02 14.70
CA ALA A 82 -13.21 -2.38 15.09
C ALA A 82 -12.06 -3.13 15.81
N MET A 83 -10.82 -2.63 15.70
CA MET A 83 -9.63 -3.26 16.29
C MET A 83 -9.28 -2.70 17.66
N VAL A 84 -9.40 -1.38 17.86
CA VAL A 84 -8.97 -0.71 19.09
C VAL A 84 -10.02 -0.82 20.20
N GLN A 85 -9.58 -0.80 21.45
CA GLN A 85 -10.44 -0.95 22.64
C GLN A 85 -10.31 0.19 23.67
N GLN A 86 -9.41 1.14 23.43
CA GLN A 86 -9.13 2.30 24.28
C GLN A 86 -8.65 3.49 23.43
N SER A 87 -8.47 4.66 24.02
CA SER A 87 -7.88 5.80 23.30
C SER A 87 -6.49 5.43 22.78
N THR A 88 -6.25 5.71 21.51
CA THR A 88 -5.11 5.13 20.78
C THR A 88 -4.46 6.18 19.89
N TRP A 89 -3.16 6.37 20.05
CA TRP A 89 -2.34 7.24 19.22
C TRP A 89 -2.35 6.79 17.76
N ILE A 90 -2.50 7.78 16.87
CA ILE A 90 -2.29 7.64 15.43
C ILE A 90 -1.09 8.48 15.00
N GLY A 91 -0.63 8.27 13.77
CA GLY A 91 0.57 8.88 13.21
C GLY A 91 0.43 10.35 12.83
N LEU A 92 -0.70 11.00 13.11
CA LEU A 92 -0.91 12.41 12.79
C LEU A 92 -0.37 13.29 13.92
N LYS A 93 0.41 14.30 13.56
CA LYS A 93 0.90 15.34 14.48
C LYS A 93 1.01 16.68 13.78
N VAL A 94 1.06 17.74 14.56
CA VAL A 94 1.37 19.09 14.08
C VAL A 94 2.83 19.12 13.62
N ASP A 95 3.05 19.64 12.40
CA ASP A 95 4.36 19.87 11.80
C ASP A 95 4.49 21.32 11.36
N GLY A 96 4.49 22.20 12.37
CA GLY A 96 4.58 23.64 12.19
C GLY A 96 3.23 24.32 11.98
N LYS A 97 3.31 25.61 11.67
CA LYS A 97 2.17 26.50 11.49
C LYS A 97 2.31 27.25 10.16
N ASP A 98 1.20 27.57 9.50
CA ASP A 98 1.20 28.40 8.29
C ASP A 98 1.46 29.88 8.61
N ASP A 99 1.52 30.72 7.57
CA ASP A 99 1.77 32.17 7.71
C ASP A 99 0.67 32.88 8.54
N ASP A 100 -0.52 32.30 8.63
CA ASP A 100 -1.65 32.79 9.44
C ASP A 100 -1.61 32.23 10.88
N GLY A 101 -0.61 31.40 11.22
CA GLY A 101 -0.46 30.77 12.52
C GLY A 101 -1.35 29.55 12.75
N LYS A 102 -2.00 29.01 11.72
CA LYS A 102 -2.81 27.78 11.81
C LYS A 102 -1.91 26.56 11.82
N ARG A 103 -2.27 25.56 12.63
CA ARG A 103 -1.52 24.31 12.75
C ARG A 103 -1.63 23.49 11.47
N ASN A 104 -0.49 23.07 10.93
CA ASN A 104 -0.41 22.15 9.81
C ASN A 104 -0.19 20.74 10.36
N PHE A 105 -1.01 19.79 9.94
CA PHE A 105 -0.88 18.40 10.37
C PHE A 105 -0.18 17.58 9.28
N ALA A 106 0.67 16.65 9.71
CA ALA A 106 1.38 15.73 8.84
C ALA A 106 1.42 14.33 9.44
N TRP A 107 1.32 13.32 8.57
CA TRP A 107 1.50 11.93 8.95
C TRP A 107 2.99 11.58 9.09
N VAL A 108 3.31 10.69 10.03
CA VAL A 108 4.69 10.20 10.25
C VAL A 108 5.31 9.51 9.04
N ASP A 109 4.50 8.96 8.14
CA ASP A 109 4.92 8.28 6.91
C ASP A 109 4.97 9.19 5.68
N SER A 110 4.72 10.50 5.87
CA SER A 110 4.65 11.50 4.80
C SER A 110 3.55 11.29 3.75
N ARG A 111 2.50 10.49 4.04
CA ARG A 111 1.30 10.45 3.20
C ARG A 111 0.60 11.81 3.16
N ASP A 112 -0.15 12.06 2.07
CA ASP A 112 -0.97 13.25 1.94
C ASP A 112 -2.07 13.30 3.02
N PHE A 113 -2.20 14.43 3.70
CA PHE A 113 -3.26 14.67 4.67
C PHE A 113 -4.54 15.16 3.97
N ASN A 114 -5.31 14.23 3.39
CA ASN A 114 -6.51 14.52 2.58
C ASN A 114 -7.82 13.95 3.15
N TYR A 115 -7.74 13.05 4.13
CA TYR A 115 -8.87 12.47 4.84
C TYR A 115 -8.85 12.93 6.30
N THR A 116 -10.04 13.20 6.85
CA THR A 116 -10.18 13.55 8.27
C THR A 116 -11.37 12.85 8.90
N SER A 117 -11.23 12.50 10.19
CA SER A 117 -12.32 11.94 10.99
C SER A 117 -12.39 12.60 12.37
N TRP A 118 -12.21 13.92 12.41
CA TRP A 118 -12.28 14.74 13.62
C TRP A 118 -13.63 14.63 14.34
N SER A 119 -13.60 14.61 15.67
CA SER A 119 -14.79 14.79 16.49
C SER A 119 -15.37 16.19 16.34
N GLU A 120 -16.62 16.38 16.75
CA GLU A 120 -17.28 17.70 16.70
C GLU A 120 -16.53 18.69 17.60
N GLY A 121 -15.96 19.72 16.97
CA GLY A 121 -15.19 20.76 17.66
C GLY A 121 -13.67 20.58 17.56
N GLU A 122 -13.19 19.44 17.06
CA GLU A 122 -11.76 19.14 16.92
C GLU A 122 -11.20 19.48 15.53
N PRO A 123 -9.89 19.75 15.41
CA PRO A 123 -8.91 19.88 16.51
C PRO A 123 -8.99 21.27 17.17
N ASN A 124 -8.91 21.34 18.50
CA ASN A 124 -9.27 22.53 19.27
C ASN A 124 -8.11 23.21 20.02
N ASP A 125 -6.96 22.55 20.18
CA ASP A 125 -5.85 23.01 21.04
C ASP A 125 -6.35 23.46 22.43
N HIS A 126 -7.26 22.71 23.02
CA HIS A 126 -8.02 23.08 24.21
C HIS A 126 -7.10 23.46 25.37
N TRP A 127 -5.91 22.85 25.42
CA TRP A 127 -4.91 23.08 26.45
C TRP A 127 -3.78 24.05 26.07
N ALA A 128 -3.88 24.79 24.95
CA ALA A 128 -2.85 25.70 24.40
C ALA A 128 -2.19 26.65 25.43
N SER A 129 -2.89 26.99 26.52
CA SER A 129 -2.38 27.84 27.59
C SER A 129 -1.37 27.16 28.53
N PHE A 130 -1.26 25.82 28.52
CA PHE A 130 -0.32 25.08 29.37
C PHE A 130 0.47 23.99 28.61
N SER A 131 -0.09 23.40 27.56
CA SER A 131 0.59 22.46 26.66
C SER A 131 -0.13 22.43 25.33
N GLU A 132 0.59 22.61 24.22
CA GLU A 132 0.00 22.47 22.88
C GLU A 132 -0.42 21.01 22.66
N GLU A 133 -1.64 20.83 22.14
CA GLU A 133 -2.21 19.51 21.79
C GLU A 133 -1.78 19.16 20.36
N ASP A 134 -0.50 18.84 20.19
CA ASP A 134 0.10 18.66 18.86
C ASP A 134 0.04 17.22 18.33
N CYS A 135 -0.45 16.27 19.12
CA CYS A 135 -0.55 14.86 18.76
C CYS A 135 -2.01 14.41 18.67
N VAL A 136 -2.29 13.40 17.85
CA VAL A 136 -3.67 13.01 17.55
C VAL A 136 -3.94 11.58 17.97
N GLU A 137 -5.07 11.37 18.63
CA GLU A 137 -5.58 10.06 19.03
C GLU A 137 -6.94 9.76 18.40
N MET A 138 -7.25 8.47 18.26
CA MET A 138 -8.62 7.97 18.17
C MET A 138 -9.18 7.85 19.59
N ARG A 139 -10.13 8.72 19.96
CA ARG A 139 -10.61 8.83 21.34
C ARG A 139 -11.83 7.95 21.60
N ILE A 140 -11.76 7.07 22.60
CA ILE A 140 -12.86 6.13 22.87
C ILE A 140 -14.18 6.82 23.22
N GLU A 141 -14.14 7.92 23.99
CA GLU A 141 -15.36 8.68 24.35
C GLU A 141 -16.03 9.34 23.14
N TYR A 142 -15.25 9.61 22.08
CA TYR A 142 -15.73 10.19 20.82
C TYR A 142 -16.07 9.12 19.79
N LYS A 143 -16.28 7.87 20.23
CA LYS A 143 -16.51 6.72 19.34
C LYS A 143 -15.38 6.57 18.32
N TYR A 144 -14.15 6.81 18.78
CA TYR A 144 -12.91 6.72 18.02
C TYR A 144 -12.73 7.74 16.88
N LEU A 145 -13.58 8.78 16.86
CA LEU A 145 -13.26 10.00 16.12
C LEU A 145 -12.02 10.68 16.70
N TRP A 146 -11.35 11.48 15.88
CA TRP A 146 -10.05 12.03 16.20
C TRP A 146 -10.16 13.21 17.16
N ASN A 147 -9.19 13.27 18.06
CA ASN A 147 -8.98 14.33 19.03
C ASN A 147 -7.50 14.72 18.99
N ASP A 148 -7.20 16.02 19.06
CA ASP A 148 -5.85 16.46 19.40
C ASP A 148 -5.65 16.44 20.92
N GLU A 149 -4.48 16.00 21.36
CA GLU A 149 -4.16 15.75 22.77
C GLU A 149 -2.67 16.07 23.01
N PRO A 150 -2.26 16.49 24.22
CA PRO A 150 -0.86 16.74 24.51
C PRO A 150 -0.03 15.49 24.25
N CYS A 151 1.06 15.64 23.51
CA CYS A 151 1.95 14.51 23.15
C CYS A 151 2.54 13.76 24.36
N SER A 152 2.47 14.35 25.55
CA SER A 152 2.90 13.76 26.83
C SER A 152 1.87 12.88 27.51
N THR A 153 0.63 12.80 27.01
CA THR A 153 -0.41 11.89 27.52
C THR A 153 -0.03 10.44 27.20
N ASP A 154 -0.32 9.51 28.11
CA ASP A 154 -0.08 8.08 27.88
C ASP A 154 -1.33 7.44 27.24
N ASN A 155 -1.21 6.87 26.05
CA ASN A 155 -2.28 6.14 25.34
C ASN A 155 -1.73 4.90 24.61
N ALA A 156 -2.61 3.99 24.20
CA ALA A 156 -2.25 2.86 23.34
C ALA A 156 -1.78 3.34 21.95
N CYS A 157 -1.31 2.44 21.08
CA CYS A 157 -1.01 2.79 19.69
C CYS A 157 -1.30 1.67 18.68
N VAL A 158 -1.52 2.05 17.42
CA VAL A 158 -1.60 1.11 16.30
C VAL A 158 -0.38 1.29 15.39
N PRO A 159 0.56 0.34 15.38
CA PRO A 159 1.54 0.23 14.30
C PRO A 159 0.90 -0.20 12.97
N GLU A 160 1.42 0.37 11.89
CA GLU A 160 1.12 0.04 10.50
C GLU A 160 2.42 -0.28 9.75
N VAL A 161 2.38 -1.36 8.98
CA VAL A 161 3.38 -1.71 7.98
C VAL A 161 2.70 -1.64 6.62
N ILE A 162 3.09 -0.66 5.81
CA ILE A 162 2.69 -0.61 4.40
C ILE A 162 3.38 -1.78 3.70
N GLN A 163 2.62 -2.74 3.20
CA GLN A 163 3.18 -3.85 2.44
C GLN A 163 3.67 -3.29 1.10
N GLY A 164 4.98 -3.20 0.98
CA GLY A 164 5.63 -2.45 -0.08
C GLY A 164 5.19 -2.89 -1.47
N MET A 165 4.66 -1.91 -2.21
CA MET A 165 4.96 -1.74 -3.63
C MET A 165 6.47 -1.63 -3.91
N GLU A 166 7.35 -1.75 -2.92
CA GLU A 166 8.81 -1.86 -3.10
C GLU A 166 9.17 -3.01 -4.03
N ALA A 167 8.47 -4.15 -3.97
CA ALA A 167 8.64 -5.21 -4.95
C ALA A 167 8.27 -4.73 -6.37
N VAL A 168 7.20 -3.94 -6.51
CA VAL A 168 6.77 -3.39 -7.82
C VAL A 168 7.75 -2.35 -8.32
N LEU A 169 8.25 -1.45 -7.47
CA LEU A 169 9.25 -0.45 -7.85
C LEU A 169 10.57 -1.11 -8.22
N VAL A 170 11.04 -2.11 -7.45
CA VAL A 170 12.26 -2.87 -7.77
C VAL A 170 12.08 -3.67 -9.06
N VAL A 171 10.93 -4.30 -9.29
CA VAL A 171 10.61 -5.02 -10.53
C VAL A 171 10.49 -4.04 -11.70
N VAL A 172 9.81 -2.90 -11.55
CA VAL A 172 9.68 -1.87 -12.60
C VAL A 172 11.04 -1.26 -12.92
N VAL A 173 11.86 -0.94 -11.91
CA VAL A 173 13.22 -0.44 -12.10
C VAL A 173 14.10 -1.50 -12.76
N ALA A 174 14.04 -2.76 -12.32
CA ALA A 174 14.80 -3.86 -12.93
C ALA A 174 14.37 -4.13 -14.38
N VAL A 175 13.07 -4.10 -14.68
CA VAL A 175 12.53 -4.25 -16.04
C VAL A 175 12.95 -3.06 -16.91
N VAL A 176 12.85 -1.82 -16.42
CA VAL A 176 13.30 -0.63 -17.15
C VAL A 176 14.81 -0.69 -17.40
N VAL A 177 15.62 -1.05 -16.41
CA VAL A 177 17.07 -1.24 -16.57
C VAL A 177 17.36 -2.35 -17.59
N ALA A 178 16.64 -3.48 -17.54
CA ALA A 178 16.80 -4.56 -18.51
C ALA A 178 16.43 -4.12 -19.94
N VAL A 179 15.32 -3.39 -20.12
CA VAL A 179 14.92 -2.87 -21.44
C VAL A 179 15.92 -1.85 -21.97
N VAL A 180 16.39 -0.92 -21.12
CA VAL A 180 17.40 0.08 -21.51
C VAL A 180 18.73 -0.59 -21.88
N VAL A 181 19.16 -1.61 -21.12
CA VAL A 181 20.35 -2.41 -21.46
C VAL A 181 20.14 -3.16 -22.78
N VAL A 182 18.97 -3.73 -23.04
CA VAL A 182 18.68 -4.39 -24.32
C VAL A 182 18.72 -3.38 -25.48
N ASP A 183 18.12 -2.21 -25.34
CA ASP A 183 18.07 -1.19 -26.39
C ASP A 183 19.47 -0.57 -26.67
N GLU A 184 20.27 -0.29 -25.63
CA GLU A 184 21.65 0.17 -25.81
C GLU A 184 22.55 -0.92 -26.42
N VAL A 185 22.36 -2.20 -26.06
CA VAL A 185 23.12 -3.32 -26.63
C VAL A 185 22.71 -3.58 -28.08
N VAL A 186 21.42 -3.50 -28.42
CA VAL A 186 20.92 -3.64 -29.80
C VAL A 186 21.33 -2.45 -30.68
N ALA A 187 21.47 -1.25 -30.10
CA ALA A 187 21.90 -0.07 -30.84
C ALA A 187 23.41 -0.04 -31.17
N VAL A 188 24.22 -0.88 -30.52
CA VAL A 188 25.68 -0.87 -30.69
C VAL A 188 26.17 -1.83 -31.78
N GLU A 189 25.38 -2.79 -32.26
CA GLU A 189 25.92 -3.88 -33.08
C GLU A 189 25.11 -4.20 -34.34
N GLU A 190 25.55 -3.67 -35.49
CA GLU A 190 25.19 -4.19 -36.82
C GLU A 190 25.92 -5.53 -37.13
N GLU A 191 26.85 -6.01 -36.28
CA GLU A 191 27.85 -7.06 -36.63
C GLU A 191 28.35 -7.92 -35.43
N VAL A 192 27.56 -8.82 -34.80
CA VAL A 192 28.12 -9.93 -33.98
C VAL A 192 27.37 -11.26 -34.11
N GLU A 193 28.15 -12.34 -34.03
CA GLU A 193 27.76 -13.75 -34.11
C GLU A 193 26.87 -14.20 -32.93
N GLU A 194 25.95 -15.14 -33.19
CA GLU A 194 24.92 -15.68 -32.27
C GLU A 194 25.39 -16.04 -30.84
N VAL A 195 26.70 -16.29 -30.65
CA VAL A 195 27.28 -16.71 -29.37
C VAL A 195 27.28 -15.59 -28.32
N VAL A 196 27.42 -14.32 -28.72
CA VAL A 196 27.48 -13.19 -27.77
C VAL A 196 26.11 -12.91 -27.15
N VAL A 197 25.05 -13.02 -27.95
CA VAL A 197 23.65 -12.83 -27.51
C VAL A 197 23.28 -13.86 -26.43
N VAL A 198 23.66 -15.13 -26.62
CA VAL A 198 23.39 -16.19 -25.64
C VAL A 198 24.12 -15.94 -24.32
N VAL A 199 25.37 -15.46 -24.36
CA VAL A 199 26.15 -15.16 -23.15
C VAL A 199 25.53 -13.99 -22.37
N VAL A 200 25.10 -12.93 -23.05
CA VAL A 200 24.47 -11.77 -22.40
C VAL A 200 23.14 -12.15 -21.76
N VAL A 201 22.27 -12.89 -22.47
CA VAL A 201 20.99 -13.37 -21.92
C VAL A 201 21.20 -14.25 -20.70
N VAL A 202 22.19 -15.15 -20.73
CA VAL A 202 22.51 -16.04 -19.60
C VAL A 202 23.06 -15.26 -18.41
N VAL A 203 23.91 -14.25 -18.63
CA VAL A 203 24.45 -13.40 -17.55
C VAL A 203 23.34 -12.57 -16.91
N VAL A 204 22.46 -11.97 -17.72
CA VAL A 204 21.31 -11.20 -17.22
C VAL A 204 20.36 -12.10 -16.43
N ALA A 205 20.02 -13.28 -16.97
CA ALA A 205 19.17 -14.24 -16.25
C ALA A 205 19.81 -14.69 -14.92
N ALA A 206 21.12 -14.93 -14.89
CA ALA A 206 21.83 -15.29 -13.67
C ALA A 206 21.83 -14.16 -12.62
N VAL A 207 22.02 -12.90 -13.05
CA VAL A 207 21.95 -11.73 -12.15
C VAL A 207 20.54 -11.57 -11.59
N VAL A 208 19.51 -11.73 -12.42
CA VAL A 208 18.10 -11.67 -11.98
C VAL A 208 17.81 -12.76 -10.94
N VAL A 209 18.27 -14.00 -11.15
CA VAL A 209 18.11 -15.09 -10.19
C VAL A 209 18.84 -14.81 -8.88
N VAL A 210 20.08 -14.29 -8.93
CA VAL A 210 20.84 -13.94 -7.72
C VAL A 210 20.16 -12.83 -6.93
N VAL A 211 19.60 -11.83 -7.60
CA VAL A 211 18.84 -10.75 -6.95
C VAL A 211 17.57 -11.31 -6.31
N MET A 212 16.82 -12.17 -7.01
CA MET A 212 15.59 -12.80 -6.49
C MET A 212 15.86 -13.69 -5.26
N VAL A 213 16.96 -14.45 -5.25
CA VAL A 213 17.37 -15.27 -4.10
C VAL A 213 17.86 -14.39 -2.94
N ALA A 214 18.52 -13.26 -3.23
CA ALA A 214 18.96 -12.33 -2.19
C ALA A 214 17.81 -11.56 -1.50
N VAL A 215 16.62 -11.56 -2.10
CA VAL A 215 15.41 -10.91 -1.55
C VAL A 215 14.32 -11.91 -1.10
N ASP A 216 14.68 -13.18 -0.88
CA ASP A 216 13.81 -14.24 -0.32
C ASP A 216 12.49 -14.46 -1.09
N VAL A 217 12.53 -14.35 -2.42
CA VAL A 217 11.40 -14.67 -3.30
C VAL A 217 11.50 -16.13 -3.76
N GLU A 218 10.55 -16.98 -3.38
CA GLU A 218 10.46 -18.38 -3.87
C GLU A 218 10.08 -18.40 -5.36
N VAL A 219 10.92 -18.98 -6.23
CA VAL A 219 10.70 -19.06 -7.67
C VAL A 219 10.05 -20.40 -8.05
N GLU A 220 8.78 -20.39 -8.47
CA GLU A 220 8.27 -21.44 -9.37
C GLU A 220 8.85 -21.18 -10.77
N VAL A 221 9.81 -22.02 -11.16
CA VAL A 221 10.46 -21.92 -12.48
C VAL A 221 9.46 -22.36 -13.56
N VAL A 222 8.82 -21.40 -14.23
CA VAL A 222 8.06 -21.69 -15.45
C VAL A 222 9.08 -21.94 -16.57
N GLU A 223 9.24 -23.20 -16.98
CA GLU A 223 10.01 -23.54 -18.19
C GLU A 223 9.45 -22.76 -19.39
N VAL A 224 10.21 -21.76 -19.86
CA VAL A 224 9.93 -21.11 -21.14
C VAL A 224 10.37 -22.08 -22.25
N VAL A 225 9.47 -22.97 -22.64
CA VAL A 225 9.64 -23.78 -23.85
C VAL A 225 9.50 -22.84 -25.05
N VAL A 226 10.60 -22.50 -25.69
CA VAL A 226 10.60 -21.77 -26.96
C VAL A 226 10.10 -22.71 -28.06
N VAL A 227 8.78 -22.69 -28.32
CA VAL A 227 8.19 -23.35 -29.50
C VAL A 227 8.13 -22.34 -30.63
N GLY A 228 9.10 -22.39 -31.54
CA GLY A 228 9.02 -21.69 -32.81
C GLY A 228 8.10 -22.43 -33.79
N SER A 229 6.97 -21.82 -34.19
CA SER A 229 6.43 -21.92 -35.56
C SER A 229 5.26 -20.97 -35.80
N TYR A 230 5.33 -20.28 -36.94
CA TYR A 230 4.27 -19.48 -37.57
C TYR A 230 2.99 -20.29 -37.83
N HIS A 231 1.81 -19.79 -37.47
CA HIS A 231 0.72 -19.34 -38.38
C HIS A 231 -0.64 -19.13 -37.65
N LYS A 232 -1.30 -17.99 -37.98
CA LYS A 232 -2.74 -17.67 -38.09
C LYS A 232 -3.79 -18.21 -37.07
N GLU A 233 -4.36 -17.24 -36.34
CA GLU A 233 -5.79 -16.91 -36.21
C GLU A 233 -6.78 -17.96 -35.61
N SER A 234 -7.33 -17.67 -34.41
CA SER A 234 -8.77 -17.40 -34.17
C SER A 234 -9.25 -17.74 -32.74
N ARG A 235 -10.14 -16.86 -32.22
CA ARG A 235 -11.27 -17.07 -31.28
C ARG A 235 -11.10 -17.98 -30.04
N SER A 236 -11.16 -17.42 -28.83
CA SER A 236 -12.38 -17.21 -28.01
C SER A 236 -12.79 -18.41 -27.16
N GLU A 237 -12.69 -18.26 -25.83
CA GLU A 237 -13.78 -18.58 -24.89
C GLU A 237 -13.49 -17.94 -23.52
N ARG A 238 -14.49 -17.25 -22.96
CA ARG A 238 -14.48 -16.64 -21.62
C ARG A 238 -15.70 -17.16 -20.87
N HIS A 239 -15.50 -17.60 -19.63
CA HIS A 239 -16.56 -17.73 -18.62
C HIS A 239 -16.83 -16.34 -18.02
N CYS A 240 -18.09 -15.99 -17.73
CA CYS A 240 -18.48 -14.72 -17.07
C CYS A 240 -19.65 -14.87 -16.10
N CYS A 241 -19.56 -14.12 -15.00
CA CYS A 241 -20.60 -13.77 -14.04
C CYS A 241 -21.59 -12.73 -14.59
#